data_AF-A0A3A4ZX48-F1
#
_entry.id   AF-A0A3A4ZX48-F1
#
_cell.length_a   1.000
_cell.length_b   1.000
_cell.length_c   1.000
_cell.angle_alpha   90.00
_cell.angle_beta   90.00
_cell.angle_gamma   90.00
#
_symmetry.space_group_name_H-M   'P 1'
#
loop_
_entity.id
_entity.type
_entity.pdbx_description
1 polymer ?
#
loop_
_entity_poly.entity_id
_entity_poly.type
_entity_poly.pdbx_seq_one_letter_code
_entity_poly.pdbx_strand_id
1 'polypeptide(L)'
;MSHLSRSTGALLLIGCLLTLFIRDTAAEENRGRSLPLKRLSEELRNLAPKDYFIPSSQKQVGVIDLLTGNVIIAHGVDKQAYFGMEGDPLYEKDRLITLAGSKCHIQLLDGDAITVASETEFTLESFEEGKEEGRKSSFIKMLKGRALFYAMRLFSYKDGKFIVATPTNAIGVRGTKFGVHVYLMEGRRSLTDCFCEEGVVDVDGKIVASGNMYNGLTGQVIPTPADVLRSFKEATEFQTDPQSGKGIGTLGSSPPDRPIPPPVHVPPARPVTPPSVVTPPRPAPPPPHPDLPMYHR
;
A
#
# COMPACT_ATOMS: atom_id res chain seq x y z
N MET A 1 2.96 0.02 -87.59
CA MET A 1 3.49 -1.31 -87.96
C MET A 1 4.14 -1.91 -86.71
N SER A 2 3.66 -3.11 -86.32
CA SER A 2 4.28 -4.14 -85.45
C SER A 2 4.88 -3.74 -84.08
N HIS A 3 4.28 -4.13 -82.94
CA HIS A 3 4.47 -5.41 -82.20
C HIS A 3 5.94 -5.62 -81.76
N LEU A 4 6.34 -5.98 -80.53
CA LEU A 4 5.84 -6.92 -79.50
C LEU A 4 6.80 -6.72 -78.28
N SER A 5 6.47 -6.87 -76.98
CA SER A 5 6.45 -8.18 -76.29
C SER A 5 6.60 -8.01 -74.75
N ARG A 6 5.75 -8.76 -74.00
CA ARG A 6 5.88 -9.32 -72.63
C ARG A 6 5.89 -8.36 -71.41
N SER A 7 4.88 -8.42 -70.51
CA SER A 7 4.65 -9.43 -69.42
C SER A 7 5.80 -9.36 -68.38
N THR A 8 5.61 -9.04 -67.10
CA THR A 8 4.87 -9.77 -66.03
C THR A 8 5.05 -8.97 -64.71
N GLY A 9 4.14 -9.05 -63.74
CA GLY A 9 4.46 -8.75 -62.33
C GLY A 9 3.47 -7.89 -61.56
N ALA A 10 2.34 -8.50 -61.17
CA ALA A 10 1.42 -7.99 -60.16
C ALA A 10 1.88 -8.41 -58.74
N LEU A 11 1.37 -7.69 -57.73
CA LEU A 11 1.38 -7.99 -56.29
C LEU A 11 2.73 -7.89 -55.55
N LEU A 12 2.82 -6.91 -54.64
CA LEU A 12 3.03 -7.09 -53.19
C LEU A 12 3.49 -5.75 -52.60
N LEU A 13 2.61 -5.04 -51.89
CA LEU A 13 2.97 -4.04 -50.87
C LEU A 13 1.72 -3.63 -50.05
N ILE A 14 0.86 -4.60 -49.73
CA ILE A 14 -0.17 -4.46 -48.69
C ILE A 14 0.15 -5.55 -47.68
N GLY A 15 1.03 -5.26 -46.75
CA GLY A 15 1.52 -6.27 -45.80
C GLY A 15 2.67 -5.80 -44.94
N CYS A 16 2.56 -4.61 -44.33
CA CYS A 16 3.51 -4.19 -43.28
C CYS A 16 2.93 -3.15 -42.31
N LEU A 17 1.61 -3.13 -42.10
CA LEU A 17 0.98 -2.25 -41.10
C LEU A 17 0.00 -3.02 -40.20
N LEU A 18 0.41 -4.22 -39.75
CA LEU A 18 -0.42 -5.07 -38.89
C LEU A 18 0.39 -5.94 -37.92
N THR A 19 1.55 -5.47 -37.45
CA THR A 19 2.37 -6.19 -36.45
C THR A 19 3.03 -5.27 -35.42
N LEU A 20 2.28 -4.33 -34.84
CA LEU A 20 2.68 -3.66 -33.59
C LEU A 20 1.58 -3.72 -32.52
N PHE A 21 0.82 -4.81 -32.51
CA PHE A 21 0.23 -5.30 -31.26
C PHE A 21 1.13 -6.41 -30.73
N ILE A 22 2.33 -6.02 -30.27
CA ILE A 22 3.05 -6.84 -29.31
C ILE A 22 2.20 -6.74 -28.05
N ARG A 23 1.28 -7.70 -27.90
CA ARG A 23 0.78 -8.06 -26.59
C ARG A 23 2.00 -8.53 -25.82
N ASP A 24 2.51 -7.67 -24.94
CA ASP A 24 3.32 -8.12 -23.81
C ASP A 24 2.44 -9.10 -23.03
N THR A 25 2.50 -10.36 -23.45
CA THR A 25 2.15 -11.47 -22.59
C THR A 25 3.28 -11.51 -21.58
N ALA A 26 3.11 -10.72 -20.51
CA ALA A 26 3.85 -10.92 -19.29
C ALA A 26 3.82 -12.43 -19.04
N ALA A 27 5.01 -13.03 -19.02
CA ALA A 27 5.18 -14.45 -18.90
C ALA A 27 4.24 -14.97 -17.81
N GLU A 28 3.36 -15.90 -18.17
CA GLU A 28 2.59 -16.69 -17.21
C GLU A 28 3.59 -17.55 -16.41
N GLU A 29 4.31 -16.93 -15.47
CA GLU A 29 4.94 -17.64 -14.38
C GLU A 29 3.81 -18.41 -13.69
N ASN A 30 3.92 -19.73 -13.62
CA ASN A 30 2.92 -20.59 -13.01
C ASN A 30 2.85 -20.28 -11.50
N ARG A 31 1.96 -19.37 -11.11
CA ARG A 31 1.81 -18.91 -9.73
C ARG A 31 1.27 -20.05 -8.85
N GLY A 32 1.78 -20.19 -7.63
CA GLY A 32 1.29 -21.20 -6.68
C GLY A 32 1.71 -22.66 -6.94
N ARG A 33 2.60 -22.91 -7.92
CA ARG A 33 3.03 -24.27 -8.34
C ARG A 33 3.67 -25.12 -7.22
N SER A 34 4.22 -24.49 -6.17
CA SER A 34 4.86 -25.18 -5.04
C SER A 34 3.86 -25.75 -4.02
N LEU A 35 2.56 -25.49 -4.17
CA LEU A 35 1.54 -25.89 -3.21
C LEU A 35 0.76 -27.13 -3.66
N PRO A 36 0.82 -28.24 -2.90
CA PRO A 36 -0.18 -29.29 -3.02
C PRO A 36 -1.52 -28.70 -2.54
N LEU A 37 -2.53 -28.59 -3.41
CA LEU A 37 -3.87 -28.08 -3.07
C LEU A 37 -4.50 -28.76 -1.83
N LYS A 38 -4.09 -30.00 -1.52
CA LYS A 38 -4.49 -30.74 -0.30
C LYS A 38 -4.04 -30.08 1.02
N ARG A 39 -3.07 -29.16 0.99
CA ARG A 39 -2.59 -28.41 2.17
C ARG A 39 -3.40 -27.16 2.48
N LEU A 40 -4.30 -26.74 1.57
CA LEU A 40 -5.20 -25.61 1.79
C LEU A 40 -6.41 -26.05 2.63
N SER A 41 -6.90 -25.16 3.51
CA SER A 41 -8.17 -25.39 4.19
C SER A 41 -9.33 -25.54 3.18
N GLU A 42 -10.45 -26.15 3.58
CA GLU A 42 -11.66 -26.26 2.73
C GLU A 42 -12.08 -24.88 2.18
N GLU A 43 -12.08 -23.86 3.04
CA GLU A 43 -12.42 -22.49 2.65
C GLU A 43 -11.51 -21.95 1.54
N LEU A 44 -10.19 -22.12 1.68
CA LEU A 44 -9.23 -21.63 0.69
C LEU A 44 -9.28 -22.42 -0.62
N ARG A 45 -9.60 -23.72 -0.57
CA ARG A 45 -9.84 -24.52 -1.78
C ARG A 45 -11.08 -24.04 -2.53
N ASN A 46 -12.13 -23.65 -1.82
CA ASN A 46 -13.36 -23.13 -2.42
C ASN A 46 -13.17 -21.78 -3.11
N LEU A 47 -12.11 -21.03 -2.80
CA LEU A 47 -11.72 -19.84 -3.57
C LEU A 47 -11.20 -20.19 -4.97
N ALA A 48 -10.74 -21.44 -5.17
CA ALA A 48 -10.18 -21.93 -6.43
C ALA A 48 -9.17 -20.96 -7.07
N PRO A 49 -8.12 -20.55 -6.33
CA PRO A 49 -7.19 -19.52 -6.78
C PRO A 49 -6.52 -19.91 -8.09
N LYS A 50 -6.49 -18.97 -9.04
CA LYS A 50 -5.84 -19.10 -10.34
C LYS A 50 -4.33 -18.90 -10.24
N ASP A 51 -3.62 -19.51 -11.17
CA ASP A 51 -2.17 -19.44 -11.33
C ASP A 51 -1.70 -18.31 -12.26
N TYR A 52 -2.64 -17.42 -12.65
CA TYR A 52 -2.40 -16.21 -13.43
C TYR A 52 -2.96 -14.98 -12.69
N PHE A 53 -2.37 -13.81 -12.94
CA PHE A 53 -2.83 -12.54 -12.39
C PHE A 53 -4.23 -12.19 -12.91
N ILE A 54 -5.09 -11.71 -12.01
CA ILE A 54 -6.43 -11.22 -12.36
C ILE A 54 -6.46 -9.71 -12.11
N PRO A 55 -6.71 -8.86 -13.12
CA PRO A 55 -6.85 -7.44 -12.92
C PRO A 55 -8.20 -7.10 -12.28
N SER A 56 -8.25 -6.04 -11.50
CA SER A 56 -9.48 -5.50 -10.91
C SER A 56 -9.78 -4.10 -11.46
N SER A 57 -11.07 -3.78 -11.55
CA SER A 57 -11.56 -2.42 -11.87
C SER A 57 -11.59 -1.49 -10.66
N GLN A 58 -11.33 -2.01 -9.45
CA GLN A 58 -11.25 -1.22 -8.24
C GLN A 58 -10.03 -0.30 -8.27
N LYS A 59 -10.01 0.69 -7.38
CA LYS A 59 -8.88 1.61 -7.26
C LYS A 59 -7.64 0.85 -6.81
N GLN A 60 -6.50 1.06 -7.48
CA GLN A 60 -5.22 0.54 -7.01
C GLN A 60 -4.80 1.27 -5.74
N VAL A 61 -4.32 0.53 -4.74
CA VAL A 61 -3.96 1.05 -3.41
C VAL A 61 -2.51 0.79 -3.04
N GLY A 62 -1.85 -0.15 -3.71
CA GLY A 62 -0.46 -0.49 -3.44
C GLY A 62 0.07 -1.54 -4.39
N VAL A 63 1.20 -2.12 -3.99
CA VAL A 63 1.89 -3.22 -4.69
C VAL A 63 2.42 -4.23 -3.68
N ILE A 64 2.55 -5.49 -4.09
CA ILE A 64 3.39 -6.45 -3.37
C ILE A 64 4.84 -6.12 -3.70
N ASP A 65 5.58 -5.63 -2.73
CA ASP A 65 6.99 -5.24 -2.90
C ASP A 65 7.93 -6.44 -2.74
N LEU A 66 7.64 -7.33 -1.78
CA LEU A 66 8.43 -8.53 -1.52
C LEU A 66 7.54 -9.69 -1.05
N LEU A 67 7.81 -10.91 -1.51
CA LEU A 67 7.01 -12.09 -1.23
C LEU A 67 7.89 -13.32 -1.04
N THR A 68 7.74 -13.98 0.10
CA THR A 68 8.27 -15.33 0.30
C THR A 68 7.11 -16.30 0.48
N GLY A 69 7.17 -17.46 -0.17
CA GLY A 69 6.12 -18.46 -0.11
C GLY A 69 4.96 -18.13 -1.04
N ASN A 70 3.72 -18.24 -0.56
CA ASN A 70 2.53 -18.08 -1.37
C ASN A 70 1.48 -17.21 -0.66
N VAL A 71 0.92 -16.27 -1.41
CA VAL A 71 -0.20 -15.43 -0.99
C VAL A 71 -1.36 -15.64 -1.94
N ILE A 72 -2.57 -15.78 -1.41
CA ILE A 72 -3.79 -15.73 -2.19
C ILE A 72 -4.34 -14.31 -2.09
N ILE A 73 -4.63 -13.72 -3.24
CA ILE A 73 -5.37 -12.46 -3.36
C ILE A 73 -6.77 -12.83 -3.85
N ALA A 74 -7.79 -12.36 -3.15
CA ALA A 74 -9.18 -12.51 -3.55
C ALA A 74 -9.83 -11.14 -3.66
N HIS A 75 -10.31 -10.78 -4.85
CA HIS A 75 -11.02 -9.54 -5.08
C HIS A 75 -12.38 -9.59 -4.38
N GLY A 76 -12.67 -8.61 -3.52
CA GLY A 76 -13.92 -8.59 -2.76
C GLY A 76 -15.18 -8.40 -3.61
N VAL A 77 -15.06 -7.82 -4.81
CA VAL A 77 -16.21 -7.44 -5.66
C VAL A 77 -16.76 -8.58 -6.51
N ASP A 78 -15.89 -9.40 -7.11
CA ASP A 78 -16.26 -10.49 -8.02
C ASP A 78 -15.86 -11.87 -7.48
N LYS A 79 -15.22 -11.90 -6.30
CA LYS A 79 -14.76 -13.11 -5.59
C LYS A 79 -13.79 -13.96 -6.41
N GLN A 80 -13.17 -13.39 -7.44
CA GLN A 80 -12.09 -14.05 -8.13
C GLN A 80 -10.85 -14.07 -7.23
N ALA A 81 -10.13 -15.19 -7.26
CA ALA A 81 -8.92 -15.35 -6.48
C ALA A 81 -7.77 -15.86 -7.34
N TYR A 82 -6.56 -15.44 -7.00
CA TYR A 82 -5.32 -15.86 -7.65
C TYR A 82 -4.15 -15.89 -6.68
N PHE A 83 -3.08 -16.57 -7.07
CA PHE A 83 -1.83 -16.54 -6.34
C PHE A 83 -1.05 -15.26 -6.69
N GLY A 84 -0.82 -14.42 -5.69
CA GLY A 84 -0.07 -13.18 -5.84
C GLY A 84 1.44 -13.42 -6.03
N MET A 85 2.11 -12.45 -6.63
CA MET A 85 3.57 -12.37 -6.80
C MET A 85 4.10 -10.97 -6.52
N GLU A 86 5.41 -10.88 -6.35
CA GLU A 86 6.11 -9.59 -6.30
C GLU A 86 5.81 -8.76 -7.55
N GLY A 87 5.59 -7.46 -7.35
CA GLY A 87 5.22 -6.50 -8.38
C GLY A 87 3.72 -6.45 -8.70
N ASP A 88 2.90 -7.38 -8.20
CA ASP A 88 1.45 -7.33 -8.46
C ASP A 88 0.82 -6.06 -7.84
N PRO A 89 -0.04 -5.35 -8.60
CA PRO A 89 -0.85 -4.28 -8.04
C PRO A 89 -1.91 -4.85 -7.09
N LEU A 90 -2.15 -4.13 -6.00
CA LEU A 90 -3.22 -4.42 -5.06
C LEU A 90 -4.31 -3.36 -5.18
N TYR A 91 -5.55 -3.77 -4.98
CA TYR A 91 -6.72 -2.94 -5.18
C TYR A 91 -7.58 -2.84 -3.92
N GLU A 92 -8.43 -1.81 -3.86
CA GLU A 92 -9.46 -1.73 -2.83
C GLU A 92 -10.34 -2.99 -2.86
N LYS A 93 -10.74 -3.41 -1.66
CA LYS A 93 -11.50 -4.64 -1.39
C LYS A 93 -10.73 -5.94 -1.64
N ASP A 94 -9.44 -5.89 -1.94
CA ASP A 94 -8.63 -7.11 -1.98
C ASP A 94 -8.48 -7.69 -0.58
N ARG A 95 -8.79 -8.99 -0.47
CA ARG A 95 -8.48 -9.83 0.69
C ARG A 95 -7.19 -10.58 0.39
N LEU A 96 -6.20 -10.39 1.25
CA LEU A 96 -4.90 -11.03 1.15
C LEU A 96 -4.76 -12.10 2.23
N ILE A 97 -4.29 -13.27 1.82
CA ILE A 97 -4.18 -14.46 2.68
C ILE A 97 -2.79 -15.04 2.49
N THR A 98 -1.93 -14.86 3.49
CA THR A 98 -0.60 -15.50 3.53
C THR A 98 -0.75 -16.95 4.01
N LEU A 99 -0.16 -17.89 3.29
CA LEU A 99 -0.17 -19.29 3.70
C LEU A 99 0.92 -19.59 4.73
N ALA A 100 0.92 -20.82 5.25
CA ALA A 100 1.97 -21.29 6.15
C ALA A 100 3.36 -21.11 5.53
N GLY A 101 4.31 -20.58 6.30
CA GLY A 101 5.67 -20.29 5.86
C GLY A 101 5.79 -19.14 4.85
N SER A 102 4.71 -18.39 4.61
CA SER A 102 4.71 -17.26 3.67
C SER A 102 4.84 -15.92 4.38
N LYS A 103 5.42 -14.92 3.72
CA LYS A 103 5.56 -13.54 4.20
C LYS A 103 5.36 -12.59 3.05
N CYS A 104 4.72 -11.45 3.29
CA CYS A 104 4.43 -10.46 2.25
C CYS A 104 4.74 -9.05 2.75
N HIS A 105 5.52 -8.29 1.99
CA HIS A 105 5.75 -6.87 2.19
C HIS A 105 4.95 -6.10 1.14
N ILE A 106 4.19 -5.12 1.60
CA ILE A 106 3.27 -4.34 0.78
C ILE A 106 3.63 -2.88 0.95
N GLN A 107 3.76 -2.20 -0.18
CA GLN A 107 3.93 -0.76 -0.23
C GLN A 107 2.62 -0.15 -0.74
N LEU A 108 1.97 0.66 0.10
CA LEU A 108 0.81 1.45 -0.30
C LEU A 108 1.27 2.69 -1.06
N LEU A 109 0.38 3.22 -1.92
CA LEU A 109 0.69 4.35 -2.79
C LEU A 109 0.92 5.66 -2.01
N ASP A 110 0.37 5.77 -0.80
CA ASP A 110 0.50 6.92 0.10
C ASP A 110 1.79 6.89 0.96
N GLY A 111 2.68 5.93 0.69
CA GLY A 111 3.94 5.72 1.39
C GLY A 111 3.86 4.79 2.59
N ASP A 112 2.67 4.41 3.06
CA ASP A 112 2.54 3.47 4.17
C ASP A 112 2.97 2.06 3.74
N ALA A 113 3.50 1.28 4.69
CA ALA A 113 3.97 -0.08 4.41
C ALA A 113 3.38 -1.09 5.39
N ILE A 114 3.19 -2.32 4.92
CA ILE A 114 2.63 -3.42 5.71
C ILE A 114 3.49 -4.65 5.49
N THR A 115 4.00 -5.22 6.57
CA THR A 115 4.67 -6.53 6.55
C THR A 115 3.79 -7.56 7.23
N VAL A 116 3.41 -8.57 6.46
CA VAL A 116 2.40 -9.56 6.81
C VAL A 116 3.11 -10.89 7.03
N ALA A 117 2.97 -11.46 8.23
CA ALA A 117 3.54 -12.75 8.57
C ALA A 117 2.67 -13.90 8.05
N SER A 118 3.16 -15.14 8.16
CA SER A 118 2.41 -16.33 7.77
C SER A 118 1.05 -16.46 8.45
N GLU A 119 0.12 -17.14 7.77
CA GLU A 119 -1.22 -17.47 8.27
C GLU A 119 -2.07 -16.26 8.66
N THR A 120 -1.76 -15.12 8.05
CA THR A 120 -2.41 -13.84 8.27
C THR A 120 -3.39 -13.54 7.16
N GLU A 121 -4.52 -12.95 7.56
CA GLU A 121 -5.58 -12.56 6.66
C GLU A 121 -6.05 -11.14 6.96
N PHE A 122 -6.09 -10.32 5.92
CA PHE A 122 -6.63 -8.96 6.00
C PHE A 122 -7.23 -8.50 4.67
N THR A 123 -7.99 -7.41 4.72
CA THR A 123 -8.61 -6.76 3.58
C THR A 123 -8.21 -5.29 3.53
N LEU A 124 -7.84 -4.82 2.35
CA LEU A 124 -7.61 -3.41 2.04
C LEU A 124 -8.98 -2.77 1.81
N GLU A 125 -9.64 -2.30 2.86
CA GLU A 125 -11.05 -1.93 2.81
C GLU A 125 -11.31 -0.63 2.04
N SER A 126 -10.52 0.41 2.29
CA SER A 126 -10.62 1.67 1.54
C SER A 126 -9.32 2.45 1.64
N PHE A 127 -9.04 3.23 0.60
CA PHE A 127 -7.80 3.96 0.41
C PHE A 127 -8.08 5.29 -0.30
N GLU A 128 -7.75 6.39 0.37
CA GLU A 128 -7.80 7.73 -0.18
C GLU A 128 -6.40 8.34 -0.21
N GLU A 129 -6.04 8.92 -1.35
CA GLU A 129 -4.79 9.64 -1.52
C GLU A 129 -5.09 10.88 -2.37
N GLY A 130 -5.23 12.02 -1.71
CA GLY A 130 -5.45 13.33 -2.32
C GLY A 130 -4.22 14.22 -2.07
N LYS A 131 -3.21 14.10 -2.94
CA LYS A 131 -1.95 14.86 -2.81
C LYS A 131 -2.18 16.37 -2.86
N GLU A 132 -3.10 16.82 -3.71
CA GLU A 132 -3.42 18.25 -3.87
C GLU A 132 -4.14 18.80 -2.64
N GLU A 133 -5.05 18.02 -2.06
CA GLU A 133 -5.78 18.38 -0.85
C GLU A 133 -4.99 18.11 0.44
N GLY A 134 -3.82 17.47 0.34
CA GLY A 134 -2.99 17.09 1.48
C GLY A 134 -3.66 16.09 2.41
N ARG A 135 -4.55 15.24 1.88
CA ARG A 135 -5.32 14.25 2.64
C ARG A 135 -4.93 12.82 2.25
N LYS A 136 -4.81 11.94 3.24
CA LYS A 136 -4.72 10.49 3.01
C LYS A 136 -5.51 9.70 4.04
N SER A 137 -6.09 8.59 3.63
CA SER A 137 -6.79 7.68 4.53
C SER A 137 -6.61 6.23 4.09
N SER A 138 -6.11 5.39 4.99
CA SER A 138 -5.96 3.96 4.79
C SER A 138 -6.79 3.21 5.84
N PHE A 139 -7.71 2.35 5.40
CA PHE A 139 -8.52 1.51 6.27
C PHE A 139 -8.34 0.04 5.92
N ILE A 140 -7.91 -0.73 6.92
CA ILE A 140 -7.57 -2.14 6.80
C ILE A 140 -8.42 -2.93 7.78
N LYS A 141 -8.95 -4.07 7.36
CA LYS A 141 -9.60 -5.04 8.25
C LYS A 141 -8.72 -6.27 8.38
N MET A 142 -8.27 -6.61 9.58
CA MET A 142 -7.43 -7.76 9.84
C MET A 142 -8.23 -8.82 10.60
N LEU A 143 -8.41 -9.99 9.99
CA LEU A 143 -9.22 -11.07 10.57
C LEU A 143 -8.44 -11.91 11.57
N LYS A 144 -7.19 -12.24 11.25
CA LYS A 144 -6.31 -13.11 12.04
C LYS A 144 -4.85 -12.93 11.64
N GLY A 145 -3.95 -13.42 12.49
CA GLY A 145 -2.52 -13.52 12.22
C GLY A 145 -1.74 -12.31 12.71
N ARG A 146 -0.58 -12.04 12.12
CA ARG A 146 0.35 -11.00 12.55
C ARG A 146 0.74 -10.08 11.41
N ALA A 147 0.70 -8.77 11.66
CA ALA A 147 1.18 -7.77 10.73
C ALA A 147 1.90 -6.64 11.46
N LEU A 148 2.99 -6.18 10.87
CA LEU A 148 3.71 -4.97 11.26
C LEU A 148 3.36 -3.86 10.27
N PHE A 149 2.91 -2.74 10.78
CA PHE A 149 2.46 -1.60 10.00
C PHE A 149 3.42 -0.43 10.21
N TYR A 150 3.69 0.27 9.12
CA TYR A 150 4.44 1.51 9.12
C TYR A 150 3.57 2.60 8.50
N ALA A 151 2.88 3.35 9.37
CA ALA A 151 2.04 4.47 8.97
C ALA A 151 2.92 5.74 8.93
N MET A 152 3.45 6.05 7.75
CA MET A 152 4.35 7.16 7.50
C MET A 152 3.65 8.51 7.65
N ARG A 153 4.34 9.43 8.31
CA ARG A 153 3.99 10.85 8.34
C ARG A 153 4.81 11.58 7.30
N LEU A 154 4.22 11.82 6.13
CA LEU A 154 4.85 12.60 5.07
C LEU A 154 4.40 14.05 5.12
N PHE A 155 5.34 14.99 4.90
CA PHE A 155 5.05 16.43 4.93
C PHE A 155 4.00 16.88 3.89
N SER A 156 3.82 16.10 2.83
CA SER A 156 2.82 16.34 1.79
C SER A 156 1.38 16.14 2.28
N TYR A 157 1.16 15.38 3.37
CA TYR A 157 -0.18 15.16 3.92
C TYR A 157 -0.32 15.83 5.29
N LYS A 158 -1.24 16.80 5.37
CA LYS A 158 -1.56 17.52 6.60
C LYS A 158 -2.53 16.73 7.47
N ASP A 159 -3.48 16.06 6.82
CA ASP A 159 -4.51 15.24 7.45
C ASP A 159 -4.38 13.79 6.98
N GLY A 160 -3.75 12.96 7.81
CA GLY A 160 -3.57 11.53 7.56
C GLY A 160 -4.36 10.69 8.54
N LYS A 161 -5.08 9.69 8.04
CA LYS A 161 -5.81 8.70 8.85
C LYS A 161 -5.34 7.29 8.49
N PHE A 162 -4.98 6.51 9.48
CA PHE A 162 -4.70 5.09 9.30
C PHE A 162 -5.44 4.31 10.36
N ILE A 163 -6.30 3.39 9.92
CA ILE A 163 -7.10 2.55 10.81
C ILE A 163 -6.89 1.08 10.47
N VAL A 164 -6.65 0.28 11.50
CA VAL A 164 -6.75 -1.18 11.44
C VAL A 164 -7.94 -1.61 12.30
N ALA A 165 -8.97 -2.17 11.68
CA ALA A 165 -10.06 -2.83 12.39
C ALA A 165 -9.76 -4.32 12.53
N THR A 166 -10.02 -4.85 13.71
CA THR A 166 -9.97 -6.28 14.03
C THR A 166 -11.36 -6.72 14.50
N PRO A 167 -11.63 -8.03 14.71
CA PRO A 167 -12.91 -8.46 15.23
C PRO A 167 -13.26 -7.87 16.61
N THR A 168 -12.27 -7.44 17.40
CA THR A 168 -12.48 -6.93 18.76
C THR A 168 -12.19 -5.45 18.95
N ASN A 169 -11.42 -4.82 18.07
CA ASN A 169 -10.93 -3.45 18.29
C ASN A 169 -10.81 -2.64 17.00
N ALA A 170 -11.00 -1.32 17.11
CA ALA A 170 -10.58 -0.35 16.12
C ALA A 170 -9.28 0.34 16.58
N ILE A 171 -8.26 0.28 15.73
CA ILE A 171 -6.92 0.79 16.02
C ILE A 171 -6.67 2.02 15.17
N GLY A 172 -6.66 3.19 15.78
CA GLY A 172 -6.35 4.47 15.14
C GLY A 172 -4.87 4.83 15.30
N VAL A 173 -4.24 5.32 14.24
CA VAL A 173 -2.78 5.49 14.21
C VAL A 173 -2.40 6.89 13.73
N ARG A 174 -1.37 7.47 14.35
CA ARG A 174 -0.83 8.79 13.97
C ARG A 174 0.71 8.78 13.90
N GLY A 175 1.25 8.42 12.74
CA GLY A 175 2.69 8.50 12.45
C GLY A 175 3.51 7.51 13.28
N THR A 176 3.41 6.22 12.96
CA THR A 176 3.73 5.15 13.92
C THR A 176 4.22 3.89 13.22
N LYS A 177 5.18 3.21 13.87
CA LYS A 177 5.51 1.80 13.62
C LYS A 177 4.87 0.94 14.71
N PHE A 178 3.99 0.01 14.35
CA PHE A 178 3.23 -0.78 15.33
C PHE A 178 2.91 -2.17 14.78
N GLY A 179 2.76 -3.15 15.67
CA GLY A 179 2.40 -4.51 15.29
C GLY A 179 1.07 -4.93 15.91
N VAL A 180 0.29 -5.67 15.14
CA VAL A 180 -1.01 -6.20 15.55
C VAL A 180 -0.98 -7.73 15.42
N HIS A 181 -1.41 -8.42 16.48
CA HIS A 181 -1.65 -9.86 16.47
C HIS A 181 -3.12 -10.12 16.76
N VAL A 182 -3.83 -10.73 15.82
CA VAL A 182 -5.20 -11.18 16.02
C VAL A 182 -5.22 -12.70 16.15
N TYR A 183 -5.51 -13.19 17.35
CA TYR A 183 -5.67 -14.61 17.62
C TYR A 183 -7.11 -15.00 17.32
N LEU A 184 -7.30 -15.97 16.43
CA LEU A 184 -8.61 -16.60 16.23
C LEU A 184 -8.68 -17.87 17.08
N MET A 185 -9.52 -17.86 18.11
CA MET A 185 -9.69 -18.96 19.05
C MET A 185 -10.86 -19.87 18.63
N GLU A 186 -10.90 -21.07 19.20
CA GLU A 186 -12.05 -21.97 19.05
C GLU A 186 -13.36 -21.28 19.48
N GLY A 187 -14.45 -21.56 18.77
CA GLY A 187 -15.73 -20.91 19.00
C GLY A 187 -15.86 -19.49 18.45
N ARG A 188 -15.00 -19.09 17.49
CA ARG A 188 -15.01 -17.77 16.82
C ARG A 188 -14.78 -16.58 17.75
N ARG A 189 -14.16 -16.80 18.91
CA ARG A 189 -13.66 -15.70 19.74
C ARG A 189 -12.35 -15.21 19.17
N SER A 190 -12.12 -13.91 19.23
CA SER A 190 -10.85 -13.31 18.82
C SER A 190 -10.25 -12.52 19.97
N LEU A 191 -8.93 -12.39 19.99
CA LEU A 191 -8.20 -11.47 20.86
C LEU A 191 -7.26 -10.66 19.98
N THR A 192 -7.08 -9.38 20.29
CA THR A 192 -6.18 -8.50 19.56
C THR A 192 -5.14 -7.91 20.51
N ASP A 193 -3.88 -8.25 20.28
CA ASP A 193 -2.75 -7.55 20.87
C ASP A 193 -2.25 -6.49 19.89
N CYS A 194 -1.85 -5.33 20.41
CA CYS A 194 -1.28 -4.25 19.60
C CYS A 194 -0.15 -3.55 20.36
N PHE A 195 1.08 -3.64 19.85
CA PHE A 195 2.23 -2.92 20.42
C PHE A 195 2.65 -1.76 19.54
N CYS A 196 3.20 -0.72 20.17
CA CYS A 196 3.74 0.45 19.51
C CYS A 196 5.28 0.46 19.63
N GLU A 197 6.00 0.44 18.51
CA GLU A 197 7.45 0.60 18.47
C GLU A 197 7.84 2.09 18.42
N GLU A 198 7.18 2.87 17.58
CA GLU A 198 7.47 4.29 17.40
C GLU A 198 6.17 5.07 17.30
N GLY A 199 6.09 6.24 17.94
CA GLY A 199 4.90 7.08 17.90
C GLY A 199 3.84 6.66 18.92
N VAL A 200 2.57 6.73 18.51
CA VAL A 200 1.41 6.47 19.37
C VAL A 200 0.31 5.77 18.58
N VAL A 201 -0.35 4.81 19.22
CA VAL A 201 -1.55 4.12 18.73
C VAL A 201 -2.70 4.34 19.70
N ASP A 202 -3.91 4.50 19.17
CA ASP A 202 -5.15 4.50 19.94
C ASP A 202 -5.90 3.18 19.67
N VAL A 203 -6.14 2.39 20.73
CA VAL A 203 -6.94 1.17 20.66
C VAL A 203 -8.22 1.38 21.47
N ASP A 204 -9.33 1.66 20.78
CA ASP A 204 -10.65 1.96 21.37
C ASP A 204 -10.61 2.98 22.54
N GLY A 205 -9.85 4.07 22.38
CA GLY A 205 -9.66 5.13 23.37
C GLY A 205 -8.51 4.89 24.34
N LYS A 206 -7.79 3.76 24.26
CA LYS A 206 -6.60 3.48 25.07
C LYS A 206 -5.34 3.83 24.30
N ILE A 207 -4.60 4.79 24.85
CA ILE A 207 -3.35 5.26 24.27
C ILE A 207 -2.22 4.27 24.55
N VAL A 208 -1.63 3.73 23.49
CA VAL A 208 -0.46 2.85 23.50
C VAL A 208 0.73 3.63 22.94
N ALA A 209 1.57 4.14 23.85
CA ALA A 209 2.81 4.83 23.49
C ALA A 209 3.93 3.84 23.15
N SER A 210 4.95 4.32 22.44
CA SER A 210 6.18 3.56 22.14
C SER A 210 6.70 2.77 23.35
N GLY A 211 7.05 1.51 23.12
CA GLY A 211 7.51 0.56 24.15
C GLY A 211 6.39 -0.13 24.94
N ASN A 212 5.12 0.18 24.65
CA ASN A 212 3.96 -0.45 25.30
C ASN A 212 3.09 -1.21 24.31
N MET A 213 2.21 -2.05 24.85
CA MET A 213 1.19 -2.77 24.12
C MET A 213 -0.17 -2.71 24.81
N TYR A 214 -1.23 -2.68 24.02
CA TYR A 214 -2.54 -3.12 24.43
C TYR A 214 -2.56 -4.65 24.45
N ASN A 215 -2.91 -5.22 25.61
CA ASN A 215 -3.09 -6.65 25.80
C ASN A 215 -4.57 -6.99 25.59
N GLY A 216 -4.88 -7.76 24.57
CA GLY A 216 -6.25 -8.11 24.19
C GLY A 216 -6.98 -8.99 25.20
N LEU A 217 -6.22 -9.73 26.03
CA LEU A 217 -6.80 -10.58 27.07
C LEU A 217 -7.25 -9.77 28.28
N THR A 218 -6.45 -8.80 28.73
CA THR A 218 -6.72 -8.01 29.95
C THR A 218 -7.39 -6.67 29.66
N GLY A 219 -7.33 -6.19 28.41
CA GLY A 219 -7.77 -4.85 28.01
C GLY A 219 -6.91 -3.72 28.58
N GLN A 220 -5.71 -4.02 29.08
CA GLN A 220 -4.80 -3.05 29.69
C GLN A 220 -3.64 -2.69 28.76
N VAL A 221 -3.08 -1.50 28.98
CA VAL A 221 -1.82 -1.09 28.35
C VAL A 221 -0.68 -1.44 29.30
N ILE A 222 0.26 -2.26 28.83
CA ILE A 222 1.41 -2.76 29.60
C ILE A 222 2.70 -2.52 28.81
N PRO A 223 3.88 -2.49 29.47
CA PRO A 223 5.16 -2.53 28.74
C PRO A 223 5.21 -3.75 27.82
N THR A 224 5.66 -3.57 26.57
CA THR A 224 5.68 -4.67 25.60
C THR A 224 6.70 -5.72 26.04
N PRO A 225 6.27 -6.97 26.29
CA PRO A 225 7.18 -8.05 26.62
C PRO A 225 8.20 -8.31 25.50
N ALA A 226 9.45 -8.63 25.87
CA ALA A 226 10.54 -8.81 24.91
C ALA A 226 10.34 -10.02 23.98
N ASP A 227 9.65 -11.05 24.45
CA ASP A 227 9.25 -12.22 23.67
C ASP A 227 8.22 -11.88 22.59
N VAL A 228 7.28 -10.96 22.86
CA VAL A 228 6.36 -10.45 21.85
C VAL A 228 7.13 -9.77 20.73
N LEU A 229 8.03 -8.83 21.03
CA LEU A 229 8.85 -8.14 20.04
C LEU A 229 9.71 -9.12 19.22
N ARG A 230 10.35 -10.09 19.89
CA ARG A 230 11.15 -11.13 19.23
C ARG A 230 10.30 -11.95 18.26
N SER A 231 9.12 -12.40 18.71
CA SER A 231 8.22 -13.22 17.89
C SER A 231 7.75 -12.48 16.65
N PHE A 232 7.53 -11.17 16.73
CA PHE A 232 7.19 -10.33 15.58
C PHE A 232 8.37 -10.23 14.63
N LYS A 233 9.55 -9.89 15.13
CA LYS A 233 10.77 -9.82 14.31
C LYS A 233 10.99 -11.11 13.53
N GLU A 234 10.97 -12.26 14.19
CA GLU A 234 11.16 -13.57 13.53
C GLU A 234 10.08 -13.85 12.46
N ALA A 235 8.84 -13.43 12.72
CA ALA A 235 7.71 -13.65 11.82
C ALA A 235 7.66 -12.68 10.63
N THR A 236 8.20 -11.47 10.76
CA THR A 236 8.10 -10.42 9.73
C THR A 236 9.41 -10.10 9.03
N GLU A 237 10.56 -10.54 9.55
CA GLU A 237 11.85 -10.31 8.92
C GLU A 237 12.05 -11.21 7.69
N PHE A 238 12.40 -10.62 6.56
CA PHE A 238 12.80 -11.36 5.36
C PHE A 238 14.26 -11.77 5.47
N GLN A 239 14.56 -13.01 5.08
CA GLN A 239 15.95 -13.45 4.97
C GLN A 239 16.57 -12.75 3.76
N THR A 240 17.55 -11.88 3.99
CA THR A 240 18.37 -11.34 2.93
C THR A 240 19.40 -12.38 2.53
N ASP A 241 19.17 -13.07 1.42
CA ASP A 241 20.20 -13.90 0.81
C ASP A 241 21.33 -12.98 0.29
N PRO A 242 22.60 -13.16 0.70
CA PRO A 242 23.71 -12.30 0.26
C PRO A 242 23.98 -12.33 -1.26
N GLN A 243 23.24 -13.13 -2.02
CA GLN A 243 23.43 -13.37 -3.45
C GLN A 243 22.44 -12.64 -4.36
N SER A 244 21.39 -11.99 -3.84
CA SER A 244 20.50 -11.14 -4.64
C SER A 244 20.90 -9.66 -4.54
N GLY A 245 22.08 -9.36 -5.05
CA GLY A 245 22.57 -7.99 -5.23
C GLY A 245 21.87 -7.32 -6.41
N LYS A 246 20.58 -6.96 -6.25
CA LYS A 246 19.92 -5.96 -7.09
C LYS A 246 19.17 -4.95 -6.21
N GLY A 247 19.96 -4.10 -5.56
CA GLY A 247 19.60 -2.73 -5.21
C GLY A 247 18.48 -2.52 -4.19
N ILE A 248 18.64 -3.02 -2.96
CA ILE A 248 17.96 -2.43 -1.80
C ILE A 248 18.87 -1.30 -1.27
N GLY A 249 18.45 -0.06 -1.49
CA GLY A 249 19.09 1.12 -0.94
C GLY A 249 18.82 1.22 0.55
N THR A 250 19.80 0.82 1.36
CA THR A 250 19.82 1.05 2.80
C THR A 250 19.95 2.55 3.07
N LEU A 251 18.92 3.17 3.66
CA LEU A 251 19.09 4.44 4.37
C LEU A 251 19.84 4.15 5.68
N GLY A 252 21.12 4.51 5.74
CA GLY A 252 21.89 4.49 6.98
C GLY A 252 23.38 4.75 6.78
N SER A 253 23.84 5.84 7.38
CA SER A 253 25.24 6.31 7.55
C SER A 253 25.92 7.01 6.37
N SER A 254 26.27 8.27 6.62
CA SER A 254 27.13 9.12 5.78
C SER A 254 28.46 8.42 5.46
N PRO A 255 28.98 8.51 4.22
CA PRO A 255 30.32 8.04 3.90
C PRO A 255 31.39 8.94 4.56
N PRO A 256 32.59 8.41 4.87
CA PRO A 256 33.71 9.24 5.33
C PRO A 256 34.19 10.15 4.19
N ASP A 257 34.67 11.34 4.59
CA ASP A 257 35.14 12.46 3.77
C ASP A 257 35.70 12.08 2.40
N ARG A 258 34.99 12.48 1.34
CA ARG A 258 35.63 12.79 0.05
C ARG A 258 36.04 14.27 0.08
N PRO A 259 37.24 14.63 -0.38
CA PRO A 259 37.63 16.03 -0.49
C PRO A 259 36.63 16.80 -1.35
N ILE A 260 36.07 17.86 -0.80
CA ILE A 260 35.18 18.79 -1.51
C ILE A 260 36.00 19.46 -2.63
N PRO A 261 35.60 19.38 -3.91
CA PRO A 261 36.26 20.14 -4.95
C PRO A 261 36.09 21.65 -4.69
N PRO A 262 37.09 22.49 -5.00
CA PRO A 262 37.02 23.92 -4.72
C PRO A 262 35.80 24.55 -5.42
N PRO A 263 35.16 25.56 -4.80
CA PRO A 263 33.96 26.17 -5.35
C PRO A 263 34.25 26.81 -6.70
N VAL A 264 33.48 26.41 -7.72
CA VAL A 264 33.47 27.08 -9.03
C VAL A 264 32.89 28.47 -8.81
N HIS A 265 33.66 29.50 -9.15
CA HIS A 265 33.22 30.89 -9.07
C HIS A 265 32.09 31.12 -10.08
N VAL A 266 30.85 31.18 -9.59
CA VAL A 266 29.70 31.62 -10.37
C VAL A 266 29.62 33.16 -10.26
N PRO A 267 29.68 33.91 -11.36
CA PRO A 267 29.51 35.37 -11.31
C PRO A 267 28.08 35.71 -10.83
N PRO A 268 27.91 36.80 -10.06
CA PRO A 268 26.61 37.14 -9.50
C PRO A 268 25.56 37.38 -10.59
N ALA A 269 24.41 36.71 -10.46
CA ALA A 269 23.24 36.97 -11.29
C ALA A 269 22.77 38.42 -11.10
N ARG A 270 22.40 39.09 -12.19
CA ARG A 270 21.84 40.45 -12.13
C ARG A 270 20.54 40.44 -11.31
N PRO A 271 20.24 41.52 -10.55
CA PRO A 271 18.98 41.64 -9.83
C PRO A 271 17.82 41.57 -10.82
N VAL A 272 16.94 40.59 -10.65
CA VAL A 272 15.65 40.55 -11.34
C VAL A 272 14.69 41.39 -10.51
N THR A 273 14.24 42.52 -11.05
CA THR A 273 13.18 43.33 -10.43
C THR A 273 11.89 42.50 -10.36
N PRO A 274 11.27 42.34 -9.19
CA PRO A 274 9.99 41.66 -9.08
C PRO A 274 8.89 42.46 -9.81
N PRO A 275 7.92 41.80 -10.47
CA PRO A 275 6.78 42.49 -11.05
C PRO A 275 5.90 43.10 -9.94
N SER A 276 5.39 44.31 -10.20
CA SER A 276 4.47 45.01 -9.30
C SER A 276 3.23 44.17 -9.01
N VAL A 277 2.97 43.93 -7.72
CA VAL A 277 1.73 43.33 -7.25
C VAL A 277 0.58 44.31 -7.49
N VAL A 278 -0.31 43.99 -8.42
CA VAL A 278 -1.59 44.68 -8.59
C VAL A 278 -2.56 44.12 -7.57
N THR A 279 -2.90 44.90 -6.54
CA THR A 279 -3.93 44.54 -5.57
C THR A 279 -5.30 44.58 -6.25
N PRO A 280 -6.13 43.52 -6.19
CA PRO A 280 -7.48 43.57 -6.72
C PRO A 280 -8.35 44.57 -5.91
N PRO A 281 -9.29 45.28 -6.54
CA PRO A 281 -10.17 46.21 -5.84
C PRO A 281 -11.07 45.48 -4.83
N ARG A 282 -11.31 46.14 -3.70
CA ARG A 282 -12.17 45.65 -2.61
C ARG A 282 -13.60 45.41 -3.14
N PRO A 283 -14.27 44.31 -2.75
CA PRO A 283 -15.69 44.10 -3.06
C PRO A 283 -16.54 45.25 -2.51
N ALA A 284 -17.58 45.63 -3.27
CA ALA A 284 -18.57 46.60 -2.81
C ALA A 284 -19.33 46.06 -1.59
N PRO A 285 -19.72 46.93 -0.63
CA PRO A 285 -20.55 46.52 0.50
C PRO A 285 -21.93 46.02 0.03
N PRO A 286 -22.55 45.07 0.74
CA PRO A 286 -23.90 44.62 0.42
C PRO A 286 -24.93 45.76 0.55
N PRO A 287 -26.02 45.72 -0.22
CA PRO A 287 -27.10 46.69 -0.09
C PRO A 287 -27.78 46.60 1.30
N PRO A 288 -28.31 47.72 1.82
CA PRO A 288 -29.03 47.71 3.10
C PRO A 288 -30.26 46.79 3.03
N HIS A 289 -30.52 46.08 4.13
CA HIS A 289 -31.72 45.26 4.27
C HIS A 289 -32.99 46.13 4.19
N PRO A 290 -34.06 45.67 3.52
CA PRO A 290 -35.34 46.35 3.55
C PRO A 290 -35.94 46.31 4.97
N ASP A 291 -36.41 47.46 5.44
CA ASP A 291 -37.10 47.60 6.73
C ASP A 291 -38.31 46.65 6.79
N LEU A 292 -38.26 45.67 7.68
CA LEU A 292 -39.42 44.85 8.01
C LEU A 292 -40.38 45.69 8.87
N PRO A 293 -41.68 45.75 8.53
CA PRO A 293 -42.65 46.46 9.36
C PRO A 293 -42.77 45.78 10.72
N MET A 294 -42.56 46.58 11.77
CA MET A 294 -42.76 46.23 13.16
C MET A 294 -44.22 45.81 13.38
N TYR A 295 -44.46 44.53 13.64
CA TYR A 295 -45.73 44.10 14.24
C TYR A 295 -45.72 44.53 15.71
N HIS A 296 -46.56 45.52 16.02
CA HIS A 296 -46.94 45.81 17.40
C HIS A 296 -47.81 44.66 17.94
N ARG A 297 -47.39 44.17 19.12
CA ARG A 297 -48.01 43.24 20.08
C ARG A 297 -49.37 42.63 19.74
#